data_AF-A0A2W4ITX1-F1
#
_entry.id   AF-A0A2W4ITX1-F1
#
_cell.length_a   1.000
_cell.length_b   1.000
_cell.length_c   1.000
_cell.angle_alpha   90.00
_cell.angle_beta   90.00
_cell.angle_gamma   90.00
#
_symmetry.space_group_name_H-M   'P 1'
#
loop_
_entity.id
_entity.type
_entity.pdbx_description
1 polymer ?
#
loop_
_entity_poly.entity_id
_entity_poly.type
_entity_poly.pdbx_seq_one_letter_code
_entity_poly.pdbx_strand_id
1 'polypeptide(L)'
;MPADPWRYRARRVVTTRLRPSADPRPHYVVCGQDSLAYYLVQELLAASARVTVIVPPNPRSEGPEIRTIRGIRIIRANRLDETTFQAAGLESARGLALMH
;
A
#
# COMPACT_ATOMS: atom_id res chain seq x y z
N MET A 1 -34.29 -9.79 30.73
CA MET A 1 -34.13 -9.54 29.27
C MET A 1 -35.50 -9.22 28.72
N PRO A 2 -35.77 -7.93 28.45
CA PRO A 2 -35.62 -7.40 27.09
C PRO A 2 -34.66 -6.21 27.03
N ALA A 3 -34.05 -6.00 25.85
CA ALA A 3 -32.95 -5.09 25.60
C ALA A 3 -33.46 -3.65 25.33
N ASP A 4 -32.81 -2.69 25.97
CA ASP A 4 -33.09 -1.26 25.82
C ASP A 4 -32.52 -0.74 24.50
N PRO A 5 -33.36 -0.17 23.60
CA PRO A 5 -32.92 0.42 22.35
C PRO A 5 -32.63 1.92 22.57
N TRP A 6 -31.52 2.42 22.04
CA TRP A 6 -31.14 3.86 21.93
C TRP A 6 -30.26 4.47 23.02
N ARG A 7 -28.96 4.15 23.01
CA ARG A 7 -27.91 5.11 23.39
C ARG A 7 -26.63 4.94 22.57
N TYR A 8 -26.63 5.37 21.31
CA TYR A 8 -25.41 5.83 20.65
C TYR A 8 -25.71 6.97 19.68
N ARG A 9 -25.68 8.20 20.20
CA ARG A 9 -25.37 9.38 19.41
C ARG A 9 -23.87 9.36 19.15
N ALA A 10 -23.43 9.20 17.91
CA ALA A 10 -22.06 9.57 17.55
C ALA A 10 -21.92 9.98 16.09
N ARG A 11 -21.72 11.30 15.94
CA ARG A 11 -20.86 12.00 14.97
C ARG A 11 -21.17 11.79 13.49
N ARG A 12 -21.74 12.84 12.88
CA ARG A 12 -21.49 13.17 11.47
C ARG A 12 -19.98 13.17 11.26
N VAL A 13 -19.44 12.12 10.64
CA VAL A 13 -18.08 12.14 10.12
C VAL A 13 -18.16 13.00 8.87
N VAL A 14 -17.54 14.18 8.93
CA VAL A 14 -17.27 14.96 7.72
C VAL A 14 -16.40 14.06 6.86
N THR A 15 -16.96 13.50 5.80
CA THR A 15 -16.18 12.87 4.75
C THR A 15 -15.48 14.01 4.02
N THR A 16 -14.35 14.45 4.57
CA THR A 16 -13.35 15.19 3.81
C THR A 16 -13.06 14.29 2.63
N ARG A 17 -13.60 14.65 1.46
CA ARG A 17 -13.27 13.99 0.21
C ARG A 17 -11.75 14.07 0.13
N LEU A 18 -11.08 12.95 0.38
CA LEU A 18 -9.67 12.80 0.08
C LEU A 18 -9.55 13.33 -1.34
N ARG A 19 -8.85 14.45 -1.52
CA ARG A 19 -8.58 14.97 -2.86
C ARG A 19 -8.02 13.77 -3.61
N PRO A 20 -8.64 13.31 -4.71
CA PRO A 20 -8.00 12.31 -5.53
C PRO A 20 -6.63 12.88 -5.83
N SER A 21 -5.59 12.07 -5.57
CA SER A 21 -4.23 12.39 -5.98
C SER A 21 -4.33 13.04 -7.37
N ALA A 22 -3.72 14.21 -7.57
CA ALA A 22 -3.82 14.95 -8.84
C ALA A 22 -3.35 14.12 -10.06
N ASP A 23 -2.78 12.94 -9.78
CA ASP A 23 -2.52 11.86 -10.71
C ASP A 23 -3.68 10.83 -10.70
N PRO A 24 -4.44 10.68 -11.80
CA PRO A 24 -5.57 9.76 -11.89
C PRO A 24 -5.15 8.28 -11.92
N ARG A 25 -3.84 7.99 -11.99
CA ARG A 25 -3.34 6.62 -12.09
C ARG A 25 -3.65 5.84 -10.81
N PRO A 26 -4.09 4.58 -10.93
CA PRO A 26 -4.32 3.74 -9.76
C PRO A 26 -3.00 3.54 -9.01
N HIS A 27 -3.04 3.70 -7.69
CA HIS A 27 -1.88 3.52 -6.82
C HIS A 27 -1.98 2.18 -6.08
N TYR A 28 -0.88 1.43 -6.03
CA TYR A 28 -0.79 0.14 -5.34
C TYR A 28 0.38 0.15 -4.38
N VAL A 29 0.17 -0.47 -3.21
CA VAL A 29 1.24 -0.74 -2.23
C VAL A 29 1.59 -2.22 -2.30
N VAL A 30 2.88 -2.53 -2.39
CA VAL A 30 3.39 -3.89 -2.49
C VAL A 30 4.40 -4.11 -1.36
N CYS A 31 4.18 -5.11 -0.52
CA CYS A 31 5.13 -5.52 0.51
C CYS A 31 5.76 -6.85 0.09
N GLY A 32 7.08 -6.90 0.06
CA GLY A 32 7.83 -8.08 -0.35
C GLY A 32 8.93 -7.78 -1.37
N GLN A 33 9.86 -8.72 -1.51
CA GLN A 33 11.01 -8.64 -2.43
C GLN A 33 11.32 -9.97 -3.11
N ASP A 34 10.40 -10.91 -3.04
CA ASP A 34 10.44 -12.18 -3.74
C ASP A 34 10.20 -12.00 -5.24
N SER A 35 10.43 -13.07 -6.01
CA SER A 35 10.26 -13.06 -7.47
C SER A 35 8.84 -12.72 -7.89
N LEU A 36 7.81 -13.10 -7.10
CA LEU A 36 6.42 -12.77 -7.42
C LEU A 36 6.17 -11.27 -7.26
N ALA A 37 6.69 -10.66 -6.19
CA ALA A 37 6.65 -9.22 -6.00
C ALA A 37 7.29 -8.48 -7.18
N TYR A 38 8.43 -8.97 -7.67
CA TYR A 38 9.11 -8.39 -8.83
C TYR A 38 8.23 -8.41 -10.10
N TYR A 39 7.64 -9.55 -10.45
CA TYR A 39 6.78 -9.65 -11.63
C TYR A 39 5.50 -8.83 -11.48
N LEU A 40 4.87 -8.84 -10.31
CA LEU A 40 3.66 -8.06 -10.03
C LEU A 40 3.93 -6.56 -10.19
N VAL A 41 5.06 -6.06 -9.71
CA VAL A 41 5.46 -4.66 -9.90
C VAL A 41 5.64 -4.33 -11.37
N GLN A 42 6.25 -5.21 -12.18
CA GLN A 42 6.39 -4.97 -13.62
C GLN A 42 5.04 -4.91 -14.34
N GLU A 43 4.12 -5.81 -14.04
CA GLU A 43 2.78 -5.81 -14.63
C GLU A 43 1.99 -4.55 -14.26
N LEU A 44 2.08 -4.11 -13.00
CA LEU A 44 1.45 -2.87 -12.56
C LEU A 44 2.04 -1.63 -13.25
N LEU A 45 3.36 -1.61 -13.46
CA LEU A 45 4.01 -0.54 -14.22
C LEU A 45 3.60 -0.55 -15.70
N ALA A 46 3.49 -1.73 -16.31
CA ALA A 46 3.00 -1.89 -17.69
C ALA A 46 1.56 -1.36 -17.81
N ALA A 47 0.73 -1.55 -16.78
CA ALA A 47 -0.61 -0.97 -16.68
C ALA A 47 -0.63 0.54 -16.34
N SER A 48 0.53 1.21 -16.36
CA SER A 48 0.69 2.63 -15.99
C SER A 48 0.21 2.98 -14.57
N ALA A 49 0.19 2.00 -13.67
CA ALA A 49 -0.15 2.22 -12.27
C ALA A 49 1.04 2.81 -11.50
N ARG A 50 0.74 3.56 -10.43
CA ARG A 50 1.76 4.00 -9.48
C ARG A 50 2.01 2.89 -8.47
N VAL A 51 3.27 2.55 -8.24
CA VAL A 51 3.60 1.46 -7.32
C VAL A 51 4.52 1.98 -6.20
N THR A 52 4.12 1.74 -4.96
CA THR A 52 4.99 1.89 -3.78
C THR A 52 5.36 0.50 -3.27
N VAL A 53 6.64 0.19 -3.21
CA VAL A 53 7.14 -1.07 -2.68
C VAL A 53 7.74 -0.85 -1.29
N ILE A 54 7.26 -1.60 -0.30
CA ILE A 54 7.84 -1.65 1.04
C ILE A 54 8.77 -2.87 1.10
N VAL A 55 10.04 -2.62 1.42
CA VAL A 55 11.09 -3.62 1.46
C VAL A 55 11.79 -3.64 2.81
N PRO A 56 12.12 -4.82 3.37
CA PRO A 56 12.96 -4.89 4.56
C PRO A 56 14.37 -4.35 4.25
N PRO A 57 15.10 -3.84 5.26
CA PRO A 57 16.43 -3.28 5.06
C PRO A 57 17.47 -4.34 4.68
N ASN A 58 17.28 -5.60 5.10
CA ASN A 58 18.16 -6.71 4.77
C ASN A 58 17.35 -7.88 4.17
N PRO A 59 16.90 -7.75 2.92
CA PRO A 59 16.11 -8.78 2.26
C PRO A 59 16.99 -10.02 2.01
N ARG A 60 16.54 -11.20 2.46
CA ARG A 60 17.05 -12.47 1.92
C ARG A 60 16.31 -12.72 0.62
N SER A 61 16.75 -12.11 -0.48
CA SER A 61 16.19 -12.42 -1.80
C SER A 61 17.24 -13.12 -2.65
N GLU A 62 16.96 -14.37 -2.99
CA GLU A 62 17.72 -15.20 -3.95
C GLU A 62 17.27 -14.92 -5.40
N GLY A 63 16.63 -13.76 -5.65
CA GLY A 63 15.91 -13.44 -6.87
C GLY A 63 16.19 -12.03 -7.42
N PRO A 64 15.50 -11.66 -8.52
CA PRO A 64 15.71 -10.37 -9.18
C PRO A 64 15.43 -9.19 -8.24
N GLU A 65 16.37 -8.25 -8.19
CA GLU A 65 16.35 -7.19 -7.19
C GLU A 65 15.31 -6.10 -7.57
N ILE A 66 14.20 -6.02 -6.83
CA ILE A 66 13.12 -5.04 -7.03
C ILE A 66 13.63 -3.59 -7.05
N ARG A 67 14.77 -3.32 -6.40
CA ARG A 67 15.39 -1.99 -6.31
C ARG A 67 15.97 -1.49 -7.63
N THR A 68 16.14 -2.38 -8.60
CA THR A 68 16.60 -2.03 -9.95
C THR A 68 15.49 -1.48 -10.85
N ILE A 69 14.22 -1.72 -10.47
CA ILE A 69 13.06 -1.26 -11.25
C ILE A 69 12.95 0.27 -11.15
N ARG A 70 12.84 0.93 -12.30
CA ARG A 70 12.62 2.39 -12.37
C ARG A 70 11.12 2.71 -12.37
N GLY A 71 10.76 3.90 -11.89
CA GLY A 71 9.37 4.36 -11.88
C GLY A 71 8.54 3.91 -10.67
N ILE A 72 9.17 3.26 -9.69
CA ILE A 72 8.54 2.88 -8.42
C ILE A 72 9.05 3.74 -7.27
N ARG A 73 8.22 3.87 -6.23
CA ARG A 73 8.62 4.43 -4.95
C ARG A 73 9.02 3.29 -4.01
N ILE A 74 10.20 3.36 -3.41
CA ILE A 74 10.67 2.33 -2.47
C ILE A 74 10.68 2.90 -1.06
N ILE A 75 10.09 2.17 -0.11
CA ILE A 75 10.13 2.47 1.32
C ILE A 75 10.86 1.32 2.00
N ARG A 76 11.92 1.63 2.74
CA ARG A 76 12.64 0.64 3.54
C ARG A 76 12.08 0.64 4.96
N ALA A 77 11.51 -0.48 5.39
CA ALA A 77 10.97 -0.62 6.73
C ALA A 77 11.17 -2.05 7.23
N ASN A 78 11.66 -2.17 8.47
CA ASN A 78 11.87 -3.49 9.08
C ASN A 78 10.55 -4.14 9.56
N ARG A 79 9.50 -3.33 9.73
CA ARG A 79 8.19 -3.78 10.21
C ARG A 79 7.09 -3.13 9.39
N LEU A 80 6.03 -3.89 9.13
CA LEU A 80 4.82 -3.46 8.46
C LEU A 80 3.83 -2.89 9.49
N ASP A 81 4.20 -1.75 10.08
CA ASP A 81 3.36 -1.05 11.05
C ASP A 81 2.53 0.05 10.36
N GLU A 82 1.51 0.57 11.05
CA GLU A 82 0.60 1.60 10.54
C GLU A 82 1.35 2.81 9.97
N THR A 83 2.42 3.26 10.64
CA THR A 83 3.27 4.38 10.20
C THR A 83 3.92 4.12 8.84
N THR A 84 4.30 2.88 8.57
CA THR A 84 4.92 2.47 7.29
C THR A 84 3.87 2.45 6.18
N PHE A 85 2.67 1.93 6.47
CA PHE A 85 1.56 1.94 5.52
C PHE A 85 1.07 3.34 5.19
N GLN A 86 0.99 4.22 6.19
CA GLN A 86 0.68 5.63 6.02
C GLN A 86 1.73 6.33 5.14
N ALA A 87 3.02 6.11 5.42
CA ALA A 87 4.10 6.63 4.58
C ALA A 87 4.03 6.10 3.13
N ALA A 88 3.55 4.87 2.94
CA ALA A 88 3.34 4.25 1.63
C ALA A 88 2.15 4.83 0.85
N GLY A 89 1.29 5.60 1.50
CA GLY A 89 0.08 6.16 0.90
C GLY A 89 -1.06 5.14 0.83
N LEU A 90 -1.08 4.15 1.72
CA LEU A 90 -2.09 3.08 1.71
C LEU A 90 -3.52 3.62 1.75
N GLU A 91 -3.76 4.74 2.45
CA GLU A 91 -5.08 5.38 2.52
C GLU A 91 -5.67 5.74 1.15
N SER A 92 -4.80 6.05 0.18
CA SER A 92 -5.18 6.41 -1.19
C SER A 92 -4.97 5.28 -2.20
N ALA A 93 -4.46 4.13 -1.75
CA ALA A 93 -4.15 3.01 -2.61
C ALA A 93 -5.43 2.29 -3.03
N ARG A 94 -5.46 1.86 -4.30
CA ARG A 94 -6.51 0.99 -4.84
C ARG A 94 -6.36 -0.46 -4.36
N GLY A 95 -5.18 -0.85 -3.90
CA GLY A 95 -4.94 -2.18 -3.34
C GLY A 95 -3.59 -2.31 -2.63
N LEU A 96 -3.50 -3.34 -1.80
CA LEU A 96 -2.31 -3.77 -1.08
C LEU A 96 -2.00 -5.22 -1.44
N ALA A 97 -0.77 -5.51 -1.84
CA ALA A 97 -0.26 -6.86 -1.99
C ALA A 97 0.73 -7.16 -0.87
N LEU A 98 0.47 -8.21 -0.09
CA LEU A 98 1.37 -8.72 0.93
C LEU A 98 1.95 -10.04 0.44
N MET A 99 3.28 -10.08 0.28
CA MET A 99 4.03 -11.26 -0.12
C MET A 99 5.12 -11.55 0.92
N HIS A 100 5.57 -12.81 0.96
CA HIS A 100 6.42 -13.37 2.01
C HIS A 100 7.90 -13.35 1.62
#